data_AF-A0A832LKE0-F1
#
_entry.id   AF-A0A832LKE0-F1
#
_cell.length_a   1.000
_cell.length_b   1.000
_cell.length_c   1.000
_cell.angle_alpha   90.00
_cell.angle_beta   90.00
_cell.angle_gamma   90.00
#
_symmetry.space_group_name_H-M   'P 1'
#
loop_
_entity.id
_entity.type
_entity.pdbx_description
1 polymer ?
#
loop_
_entity_poly.entity_id
_entity_poly.type
_entity_poly.pdbx_seq_one_letter_code
_entity_poly.pdbx_strand_id
1 'polypeptide(L)'
;MLHEQADSEGLKLGGVIVLFDRELGTLFFQNFRGYGNLLDDAEWLLERTPQRSWGFLMRPIVHNELYGLWIGEYGPISNRVIREERLFDEGSSVISRILLKYGDNEIDEGEVSRRLTIRSLKRRLPNSKIIGDFKYYFCPRERLYRDCPHVERVYRAIRERYGVGARIHYSAVADIIFGIKPCDDIIICPLYSSPNKFESIIKLNMALRSRRMGEIRIIDRNFVEIV
;
A
#
# COMPACT_ATOMS: atom_id res chain seq x y z
N MET A 1 -13.94 2.94 38.24
CA MET A 1 -14.47 1.69 37.66
C MET A 1 -13.31 0.96 37.04
N LEU A 2 -12.98 -0.20 37.60
CA LEU A 2 -11.89 -1.06 37.19
C LEU A 2 -12.27 -1.70 35.84
N HIS A 3 -11.51 -1.42 34.78
CA HIS A 3 -11.51 -2.26 33.59
C HIS A 3 -10.57 -3.42 33.86
N GLU A 4 -11.11 -4.47 34.47
CA GLU A 4 -10.40 -5.72 34.72
C GLU A 4 -10.68 -6.69 33.56
N GLN A 5 -9.63 -6.90 32.77
CA GLN A 5 -9.21 -8.14 32.11
C GLN A 5 -10.27 -9.07 31.49
N ALA A 6 -10.21 -9.15 30.16
CA ALA A 6 -10.33 -10.42 29.45
C ALA A 6 -9.39 -10.39 28.22
N ASP A 7 -8.08 -10.33 28.45
CA ASP A 7 -7.16 -10.90 27.46
C ASP A 7 -7.34 -12.42 27.57
N SER A 8 -8.19 -12.93 26.68
CA SER A 8 -8.74 -14.28 26.66
C SER A 8 -7.64 -15.33 26.82
N GLU A 9 -7.83 -16.26 27.76
CA GLU A 9 -7.08 -17.51 27.84
C GLU A 9 -6.88 -18.10 26.43
N GLY A 10 -5.63 -18.30 26.02
CA GLY A 10 -5.27 -18.95 24.75
C GLY A 10 -4.97 -18.02 23.56
N LEU A 11 -5.01 -16.69 23.69
CA LEU A 11 -4.55 -15.77 22.64
C LEU A 11 -3.02 -15.53 22.73
N LYS A 12 -2.28 -15.91 21.69
CA LYS A 12 -0.84 -15.65 21.54
C LYS A 12 -0.61 -14.58 20.48
N LEU A 13 0.22 -13.59 20.80
CA LEU A 13 0.54 -12.49 19.89
C LEU A 13 1.89 -12.73 19.20
N GLY A 14 1.94 -12.63 17.89
CA GLY A 14 3.21 -12.71 17.17
C GLY A 14 4.06 -11.45 17.35
N GLY A 15 5.37 -11.60 17.22
CA GLY A 15 6.36 -10.53 17.38
C GLY A 15 6.53 -9.62 16.17
N VAL A 16 5.61 -9.67 15.20
CA VAL A 16 5.64 -8.82 13.99
C VAL A 16 4.45 -7.89 13.99
N ILE A 17 4.69 -6.60 13.73
CA ILE A 17 3.64 -5.63 13.46
C ILE A 17 3.93 -4.99 12.11
N VAL A 18 2.92 -4.92 11.25
CA VAL A 18 3.00 -4.21 9.97
C VAL A 18 2.05 -3.02 10.02
N LEU A 19 2.57 -1.83 9.72
CA LEU A 19 1.81 -0.60 9.71
C LEU A 19 1.63 -0.13 8.25
N PHE A 20 0.40 0.20 7.88
CA PHE A 20 0.03 0.81 6.61
C PHE A 20 -0.49 2.22 6.86
N ASP A 21 0.32 3.21 6.50
CA ASP A 21 0.00 4.63 6.61
C ASP A 21 -0.37 5.20 5.23
N ARG A 22 -1.36 6.10 5.19
CA ARG A 22 -1.81 6.68 3.93
C ARG A 22 -0.74 7.55 3.25
N GLU A 23 0.18 8.14 3.99
CA GLU A 23 1.22 9.02 3.47
C GLU A 23 2.61 8.38 3.51
N LEU A 24 2.95 7.70 4.61
CA LEU A 24 4.28 7.11 4.82
C LEU A 24 4.48 5.77 4.11
N GLY A 25 3.41 5.12 3.64
CA GLY A 25 3.50 3.82 3.00
C GLY A 25 3.42 2.68 4.01
N THR A 26 4.25 1.65 3.85
CA THR A 26 4.22 0.45 4.71
C THR A 26 5.50 0.38 5.53
N LEU A 27 5.35 0.15 6.84
CA LEU A 27 6.45 -0.03 7.79
C LEU A 27 6.36 -1.42 8.42
N PHE A 28 7.51 -2.06 8.60
CA PHE A 28 7.61 -3.39 9.18
C PHE A 28 8.39 -3.34 10.49
N PHE A 29 7.84 -3.99 11.52
CA PHE A 29 8.46 -4.09 12.84
C PHE A 29 8.58 -5.57 13.21
N GLN A 30 9.82 -6.05 13.37
CA GLN A 30 10.14 -7.40 13.85
C GLN A 30 10.53 -7.38 15.33
N ASN A 31 10.50 -8.55 15.97
CA ASN A 31 10.91 -8.74 17.36
C ASN A 31 10.20 -7.79 18.34
N PHE A 32 8.95 -7.44 18.04
CA PHE A 32 8.16 -6.54 18.86
C PHE A 32 7.80 -7.22 20.19
N ARG A 33 8.37 -6.69 21.28
CA ARG A 33 8.13 -7.13 22.66
C ARG A 33 7.42 -6.00 23.42
N GLY A 34 6.11 -5.91 23.23
CA GLY A 34 5.28 -4.96 23.94
C GLY A 34 4.82 -5.47 25.31
N TYR A 35 3.74 -4.89 25.79
CA TYR A 35 3.03 -5.23 27.03
C TYR A 35 2.27 -6.56 26.94
N GLY A 36 2.18 -7.16 25.74
CA GLY A 36 1.44 -8.40 25.52
C GLY A 36 -0.06 -8.18 25.37
N ASN A 37 -0.47 -6.93 25.15
CA ASN A 37 -1.85 -6.53 24.88
C ASN A 37 -1.92 -5.87 23.50
N LEU A 38 -2.93 -6.21 22.70
CA LEU A 38 -3.06 -5.72 21.32
C LEU A 38 -3.15 -4.19 21.21
N LEU A 39 -3.95 -3.56 22.09
CA LEU A 39 -4.17 -2.12 22.06
C LEU A 39 -2.96 -1.38 22.61
N ASP A 40 -2.48 -1.74 23.80
CA ASP A 40 -1.33 -1.06 24.41
C ASP A 40 -0.08 -1.15 23.53
N ASP A 41 0.16 -2.32 22.90
CA ASP A 41 1.27 -2.52 21.98
C ASP A 41 1.14 -1.62 20.73
N ALA A 42 -0.07 -1.48 20.20
CA ALA A 42 -0.33 -0.62 19.07
C ALA A 42 -0.17 0.85 19.45
N GLU A 43 -0.78 1.32 20.54
CA GLU A 43 -0.70 2.70 20.99
C GLU A 43 0.75 3.10 21.30
N TRP A 44 1.52 2.21 21.95
CA TRP A 44 2.95 2.41 22.18
C TRP A 44 3.75 2.61 20.89
N LEU A 45 3.45 1.82 19.86
CA LEU A 45 4.11 1.95 18.55
C LEU A 45 3.70 3.24 17.85
N LEU A 46 2.42 3.60 17.96
CA LEU A 46 1.84 4.80 17.37
C LEU A 46 2.40 6.09 17.97
N GLU A 47 2.66 6.14 19.28
CA GLU A 47 3.36 7.27 19.93
C GLU A 47 4.76 7.55 19.35
N ARG A 48 5.40 6.52 18.80
CA ARG A 48 6.79 6.56 18.31
C ARG A 48 6.88 6.61 16.78
N THR A 49 5.74 6.56 16.10
CA THR A 49 5.64 6.66 14.65
C THR A 49 5.01 8.00 14.28
N PRO A 50 5.50 8.74 13.27
CA PRO A 50 4.87 10.00 12.88
C PRO A 50 3.43 9.80 12.37
N GLN A 51 2.42 10.10 13.19
CA GLN A 51 1.01 9.90 12.86
C GLN A 51 0.36 11.14 12.24
N ARG A 52 0.81 11.51 11.04
CA ARG A 52 0.23 12.67 10.32
C ARG A 52 -1.01 12.32 9.51
N SER A 53 -1.30 11.02 9.32
CA SER A 53 -2.37 10.56 8.44
C SER A 53 -3.18 9.40 9.07
N TRP A 54 -4.17 8.91 8.34
CA TRP A 54 -4.91 7.70 8.71
C TRP A 54 -4.09 6.45 8.37
N GLY A 55 -4.33 5.36 9.09
CA GLY A 55 -3.72 4.08 8.74
C GLY A 55 -4.26 2.91 9.52
N PHE A 56 -3.65 1.75 9.33
CA PHE A 56 -3.94 0.57 10.14
C PHE A 56 -2.68 -0.20 10.47
N LEU A 57 -2.71 -0.89 11.61
CA LEU A 57 -1.73 -1.88 12.01
C LEU A 57 -2.30 -3.26 11.78
N MET A 58 -1.43 -4.22 11.49
CA MET A 58 -1.76 -5.62 11.34
C MET A 58 -0.76 -6.45 12.14
N ARG A 59 -1.27 -7.38 12.94
CA ARG A 59 -0.47 -8.28 13.78
C ARG A 59 -0.96 -9.72 13.66
N PRO A 60 -0.07 -10.72 13.46
CA PRO A 60 -0.47 -12.11 13.53
C PRO A 60 -0.83 -12.47 14.96
N ILE A 61 -1.97 -13.14 15.12
CA ILE A 61 -2.46 -13.67 16.39
C ILE A 61 -2.74 -15.17 16.23
N VAL A 62 -2.62 -15.92 17.32
CA VAL A 62 -3.00 -17.34 17.35
C VAL A 62 -3.96 -17.54 18.52
N HIS A 63 -5.11 -18.13 18.26
CA HIS A 63 -6.09 -18.44 19.30
C HIS A 63 -6.54 -19.89 19.14
N ASN A 64 -6.37 -20.72 20.18
CA ASN A 64 -6.73 -22.15 20.14
C ASN A 64 -6.17 -22.88 18.90
N GLU A 65 -4.87 -22.68 18.62
CA GLU A 65 -4.16 -23.23 17.45
C GLU A 65 -4.62 -22.69 16.08
N LEU A 66 -5.59 -21.76 16.04
CA LEU A 66 -6.00 -21.07 14.82
C LEU A 66 -5.17 -19.81 14.60
N TYR A 67 -4.51 -19.76 13.46
CA TYR A 67 -3.78 -18.57 13.00
C TYR A 67 -4.75 -17.54 12.44
N GLY A 68 -4.65 -16.30 12.93
CA GLY A 68 -5.46 -15.17 12.51
C GLY A 68 -4.68 -13.87 12.47
N LEU A 69 -5.41 -12.79 12.23
CA LEU A 69 -4.90 -11.42 12.24
C LEU A 69 -5.72 -10.54 13.17
N TRP A 70 -5.04 -9.70 13.93
CA TRP A 70 -5.63 -8.48 14.47
C TRP A 70 -5.30 -7.30 13.56
N ILE A 71 -6.28 -6.45 13.33
CA ILE A 71 -6.17 -5.23 12.54
C ILE A 71 -6.71 -4.07 13.38
N GLY A 72 -5.90 -3.04 13.61
CA GLY A 72 -6.31 -1.83 14.33
C GLY A 72 -6.19 -0.61 13.44
N GLU A 73 -7.26 0.15 13.24
CA GLU A 73 -7.23 1.42 12.52
C GLU A 73 -6.89 2.57 13.47
N TYR A 74 -6.10 3.54 12.98
CA TYR A 74 -5.82 4.80 13.68
C TYR A 74 -6.12 6.02 12.80
N GLY A 75 -6.39 7.14 13.46
CA GLY A 75 -6.63 8.43 12.83
C GLY A 75 -5.41 9.37 12.90
N PRO A 76 -5.46 10.52 12.20
CA PRO A 76 -4.41 11.52 12.22
C PRO A 76 -4.28 12.13 13.62
N ILE A 77 -3.03 12.35 14.07
CA ILE A 77 -2.71 12.97 15.36
C ILE A 77 -3.28 12.17 16.55
N SER A 78 -3.63 10.89 16.35
CA SER A 78 -4.20 10.03 17.38
C SER A 78 -3.34 8.81 17.60
N ASN A 79 -2.75 8.71 18.79
CA ASN A 79 -2.01 7.53 19.23
C ASN A 79 -2.91 6.34 19.60
N ARG A 80 -4.21 6.42 19.28
CA ARG A 80 -5.21 5.43 19.69
C ARG A 80 -5.73 4.63 18.51
N VAL A 81 -6.07 3.38 18.80
CA VAL A 81 -6.85 2.55 17.89
C VAL A 81 -8.32 2.96 18.00
N ILE A 82 -8.92 3.32 16.86
CA ILE A 82 -10.31 3.81 16.78
C ILE A 82 -11.30 2.72 16.34
N ARG A 83 -10.81 1.70 15.63
CA ARG A 83 -11.56 0.52 15.21
C ARG A 83 -10.64 -0.68 15.24
N GLU A 84 -11.16 -1.84 15.61
CA GLU A 84 -10.42 -3.09 15.55
C GLU A 84 -11.21 -4.21 14.89
N GLU A 85 -10.49 -5.12 14.25
CA GLU A 85 -11.02 -6.35 13.66
C GLU A 85 -10.11 -7.53 14.04
N ARG A 86 -10.72 -8.68 14.33
CA ARG A 86 -10.02 -9.96 14.51
C ARG A 86 -10.53 -10.94 13.48
N LEU A 87 -9.63 -11.50 12.68
CA LEU A 87 -9.97 -12.39 11.57
C LEU A 87 -9.28 -13.73 11.76
N PHE A 88 -10.04 -14.81 11.56
CA PHE A 88 -9.57 -16.21 11.65
C PHE A 88 -9.98 -17.05 10.42
N ASP A 89 -10.28 -16.38 9.30
CA ASP A 89 -10.55 -17.05 8.03
C ASP A 89 -9.26 -17.52 7.31
N GLU A 90 -9.41 -18.30 6.24
CA GLU A 90 -8.29 -18.83 5.44
C GLU A 90 -7.33 -17.72 4.98
N GLY A 91 -7.87 -16.58 4.53
CA GLY A 91 -7.09 -15.44 4.06
C GLY A 91 -6.20 -14.85 5.16
N SER A 92 -6.77 -14.64 6.34
CA SER A 92 -6.05 -14.17 7.53
C SER A 92 -5.02 -15.18 8.02
N SER A 93 -5.32 -16.48 7.96
CA SER A 93 -4.39 -17.55 8.32
C SER A 93 -3.15 -17.56 7.41
N VAL A 94 -3.35 -17.44 6.09
CA VAL A 94 -2.25 -17.38 5.12
C VAL A 94 -1.33 -16.19 5.38
N ILE A 95 -1.92 -15.01 5.61
CA ILE A 95 -1.13 -13.79 5.89
C ILE A 95 -0.43 -13.89 7.24
N SER A 96 -1.12 -14.39 8.27
CA SER A 96 -0.56 -14.62 9.61
C SER A 96 0.70 -15.50 9.54
N ARG A 97 0.64 -16.62 8.80
CA ARG A 97 1.80 -17.49 8.59
C ARG A 97 2.95 -16.82 7.83
N ILE A 98 2.66 -15.93 6.88
CA ILE A 98 3.70 -15.13 6.19
C ILE A 98 4.39 -14.20 7.20
N LEU A 99 3.63 -13.52 8.05
CA LEU A 99 4.18 -12.62 9.07
C LEU A 99 4.97 -13.38 10.13
N LEU A 100 4.54 -14.58 10.52
CA LEU A 100 5.31 -15.41 11.46
C LEU A 100 6.64 -15.86 10.85
N LYS A 101 6.64 -16.38 9.61
CA LYS A 101 7.87 -16.70 8.87
C LYS A 101 8.83 -15.51 8.78
N TYR A 102 8.30 -14.31 8.60
CA TYR A 102 9.10 -13.09 8.62
C TYR A 102 9.66 -12.79 10.01
N GLY A 103 8.87 -12.95 11.06
CA GLY A 103 9.35 -12.82 12.45
C GLY A 103 10.44 -13.83 12.80
N ASP A 104 10.35 -15.04 12.25
CA ASP A 104 11.30 -16.13 12.45
C ASP A 104 12.55 -16.01 11.52
N ASN A 105 12.65 -14.94 10.72
CA ASN A 105 13.72 -14.69 9.75
C ASN A 105 13.83 -15.77 8.64
N GLU A 106 12.77 -16.54 8.38
CA GLU A 106 12.72 -17.48 7.26
C GLU A 106 12.58 -16.78 5.90
N ILE A 107 12.01 -15.57 5.89
CA ILE A 107 11.85 -14.72 4.70
C ILE A 107 12.26 -13.28 5.04
N ASP A 108 12.78 -12.55 4.06
CA ASP A 108 13.17 -11.16 4.22
C ASP A 108 12.00 -10.17 4.03
N GLU A 109 12.22 -8.93 4.45
CA GLU A 109 11.22 -7.84 4.33
C GLU A 109 10.83 -7.54 2.89
N GLY A 110 11.75 -7.72 1.93
CA GLY A 110 11.48 -7.52 0.51
C GLY A 110 10.47 -8.55 -0.03
N GLU A 111 10.59 -9.81 0.39
CA GLU A 111 9.65 -10.88 0.07
C GLU A 111 8.29 -10.65 0.70
N VAL A 112 8.24 -10.23 1.97
CA VAL A 112 6.98 -9.87 2.65
C VAL A 112 6.31 -8.69 1.95
N SER A 113 7.07 -7.64 1.64
CA SER A 113 6.58 -6.42 0.96
C SER A 113 5.95 -6.74 -0.39
N ARG A 114 6.55 -7.67 -1.17
CA ARG A 114 5.98 -8.15 -2.44
C ARG A 114 4.66 -8.89 -2.24
N ARG A 115 4.52 -9.65 -1.15
CA ARG A 115 3.33 -10.46 -0.86
C ARG A 115 2.19 -9.67 -0.21
N LEU A 116 2.52 -8.68 0.61
CA LEU A 116 1.58 -7.91 1.45
C LEU A 116 1.35 -6.48 0.93
N THR A 117 0.93 -6.37 -0.32
CA THR A 117 0.42 -5.12 -0.88
C THR A 117 -1.03 -4.86 -0.46
N ILE A 118 -1.48 -3.60 -0.42
CA ILE A 118 -2.91 -3.28 -0.18
C ILE A 118 -3.84 -4.03 -1.14
N ARG A 119 -3.45 -4.16 -2.41
CA ARG A 119 -4.24 -4.91 -3.41
C ARG A 119 -4.36 -6.39 -3.04
N SER A 120 -3.27 -7.03 -2.60
CA SER A 120 -3.30 -8.43 -2.19
C SER A 120 -4.06 -8.62 -0.88
N LEU A 121 -3.95 -7.69 0.07
CA LEU A 121 -4.71 -7.70 1.32
C LEU A 121 -6.21 -7.59 1.06
N LYS A 122 -6.67 -6.60 0.28
CA LYS A 122 -8.10 -6.46 -0.08
C LYS A 122 -8.68 -7.70 -0.75
N ARG A 123 -7.89 -8.37 -1.59
CA ARG A 123 -8.30 -9.62 -2.27
C ARG A 123 -8.38 -10.80 -1.31
N ARG A 124 -7.45 -10.91 -0.35
CA ARG A 124 -7.36 -12.04 0.59
C ARG A 124 -8.25 -11.86 1.81
N LEU A 125 -8.56 -10.63 2.19
CA LEU A 125 -9.32 -10.27 3.38
C LEU A 125 -10.58 -9.49 2.98
N PRO A 126 -11.49 -10.08 2.17
CA PRO A 126 -12.68 -9.38 1.69
C PRO A 126 -13.65 -8.98 2.83
N ASN A 127 -13.55 -9.63 3.99
CA ASN A 127 -14.38 -9.37 5.15
C ASN A 127 -13.86 -8.23 6.04
N SER A 128 -12.63 -7.74 5.81
CA SER A 128 -12.08 -6.62 6.58
C SER A 128 -12.60 -5.30 6.04
N LYS A 129 -13.38 -4.56 6.83
CA LYS A 129 -13.84 -3.22 6.44
C LYS A 129 -12.69 -2.23 6.52
N ILE A 130 -11.84 -2.33 7.56
CA ILE A 130 -10.66 -1.46 7.72
C ILE A 130 -9.77 -1.53 6.46
N ILE A 131 -9.41 -2.75 6.01
CA ILE A 131 -8.58 -2.93 4.82
C ILE A 131 -9.36 -2.60 3.54
N GLY A 132 -10.64 -2.98 3.47
CA GLY A 132 -11.52 -2.70 2.33
C GLY A 132 -11.59 -1.20 2.00
N ASP A 133 -11.75 -0.37 3.03
CA ASP A 133 -11.88 1.08 2.92
C ASP A 133 -10.55 1.81 2.75
N PHE A 134 -9.42 1.17 3.07
CA PHE A 134 -8.11 1.81 3.03
C PHE A 134 -7.71 2.25 1.62
N LYS A 135 -7.19 3.47 1.50
CA LYS A 135 -6.59 4.02 0.27
C LYS A 135 -5.40 4.87 0.66
N TYR A 136 -4.28 4.77 -0.06
CA TYR A 136 -3.18 5.71 0.14
C TYR A 136 -3.62 7.13 -0.27
N TYR A 137 -3.12 8.14 0.43
CA TYR A 137 -3.39 9.52 0.05
C TYR A 137 -2.69 9.84 -1.26
N PHE A 138 -1.38 9.62 -1.35
CA PHE A 138 -0.62 9.60 -2.61
C PHE A 138 -0.20 8.18 -2.98
N CYS A 139 -0.14 7.85 -4.28
CA CYS A 139 0.48 6.60 -4.70
C CYS A 139 1.96 6.55 -4.24
N PRO A 140 2.38 5.54 -3.44
CA PRO A 140 3.78 5.42 -3.02
C PRO A 140 4.73 5.38 -4.21
N ARG A 141 5.90 6.01 -4.11
CA ARG A 141 6.83 6.15 -5.23
C ARG A 141 7.26 4.78 -5.77
N GLU A 142 7.65 3.85 -4.89
CA GLU A 142 8.05 2.50 -5.31
C GLU A 142 6.93 1.84 -6.11
N ARG A 143 5.68 1.96 -5.64
CA ARG A 143 4.52 1.41 -6.33
C ARG A 143 4.25 2.08 -7.67
N LEU A 144 4.36 3.41 -7.76
CA LEU A 144 4.21 4.13 -9.02
C LEU A 144 5.23 3.65 -10.05
N TYR A 145 6.50 3.52 -9.66
CA TYR A 145 7.59 3.17 -10.58
C TYR A 145 7.67 1.67 -10.85
N ARG A 146 7.20 0.78 -9.97
CA ARG A 146 7.29 -0.69 -10.17
C ARG A 146 5.98 -1.33 -10.63
N ASP A 147 4.87 -1.11 -9.92
CA ASP A 147 3.71 -2.02 -9.98
C ASP A 147 2.37 -1.35 -10.32
N CYS A 148 2.31 -0.02 -10.40
CA CYS A 148 1.08 0.72 -10.69
C CYS A 148 0.48 0.34 -12.06
N PRO A 149 -0.72 -0.27 -12.10
CA PRO A 149 -1.36 -0.69 -13.36
C PRO A 149 -1.80 0.50 -14.24
N HIS A 150 -1.96 1.68 -13.65
CA HIS A 150 -2.35 2.87 -14.39
C HIS A 150 -1.26 3.32 -15.39
N VAL A 151 0.02 3.21 -15.02
CA VAL A 151 1.16 3.48 -15.94
C VAL A 151 1.08 2.62 -17.19
N GLU A 152 0.86 1.32 -17.02
CA GLU A 152 0.78 0.38 -18.15
C GLU A 152 -0.44 0.67 -19.03
N ARG A 153 -1.61 0.91 -18.43
CA ARG A 153 -2.84 1.24 -19.18
C ARG A 153 -2.67 2.50 -20.02
N VAL A 154 -2.05 3.54 -19.45
CA VAL A 154 -1.75 4.78 -20.17
C VAL A 154 -0.80 4.50 -21.33
N TYR A 155 0.33 3.82 -21.08
CA TYR A 155 1.31 3.53 -22.13
C TYR A 155 0.72 2.72 -23.28
N ARG A 156 -0.08 1.69 -22.94
CA ARG A 156 -0.78 0.87 -23.92
C ARG A 156 -1.73 1.71 -24.77
N ALA A 157 -2.55 2.55 -24.15
CA ALA A 157 -3.49 3.42 -24.87
C ALA A 157 -2.78 4.40 -25.82
N ILE A 158 -1.63 4.96 -25.43
CA ILE A 158 -0.87 5.85 -26.32
C ILE A 158 -0.29 5.04 -27.50
N ARG A 159 0.28 3.86 -27.24
CA ARG A 159 0.83 2.99 -28.30
C ARG A 159 -0.22 2.50 -29.28
N GLU A 160 -1.38 2.07 -28.79
CA GLU A 160 -2.49 1.61 -29.63
C GLU A 160 -3.03 2.74 -30.52
N ARG A 161 -3.05 3.97 -30.00
CA ARG A 161 -3.58 5.12 -30.74
C ARG A 161 -2.62 5.70 -31.77
N TYR A 162 -1.31 5.75 -31.47
CA TYR A 162 -0.34 6.47 -32.30
C TYR A 162 0.76 5.61 -32.91
N GLY A 163 1.03 4.42 -32.36
CA GLY A 163 2.18 3.59 -32.75
C GLY A 163 3.50 4.03 -32.12
N VAL A 164 4.55 3.22 -32.35
CA VAL A 164 5.93 3.50 -31.90
C VAL A 164 6.63 4.36 -32.95
N GLY A 165 7.47 5.31 -32.53
CA GLY A 165 8.17 6.25 -33.41
C GLY A 165 7.31 7.40 -33.94
N ALA A 166 6.04 7.48 -33.53
CA ALA A 166 5.16 8.56 -33.92
C ALA A 166 5.50 9.85 -33.18
N ARG A 167 5.51 10.97 -33.92
CA ARG A 167 5.62 12.31 -33.35
C ARG A 167 4.24 12.77 -32.87
N ILE A 168 4.06 12.86 -31.55
CA ILE A 168 2.77 13.12 -30.89
C ILE A 168 2.83 14.47 -30.18
N HIS A 169 1.79 15.28 -30.31
CA HIS A 169 1.70 16.53 -29.57
C HIS A 169 1.52 16.27 -28.07
N TYR A 170 2.25 16.98 -27.21
CA TYR A 170 2.28 16.75 -25.77
C TYR A 170 0.87 16.80 -25.14
N SER A 171 0.02 17.71 -25.61
CA SER A 171 -1.34 17.85 -25.08
C SER A 171 -2.16 16.58 -25.31
N ALA A 172 -1.96 15.90 -26.44
CA ALA A 172 -2.69 14.69 -26.78
C ALA A 172 -2.27 13.50 -25.90
N VAL A 173 -1.00 13.43 -25.49
CA VAL A 173 -0.53 12.46 -24.49
C VAL A 173 -1.12 12.78 -23.13
N ALA A 174 -1.10 14.05 -22.73
CA ALA A 174 -1.68 14.48 -21.47
C ALA A 174 -3.18 14.15 -21.38
N ASP A 175 -3.95 14.38 -22.44
CA ASP A 175 -5.38 14.09 -22.47
C ASP A 175 -5.67 12.58 -22.29
N ILE A 176 -4.78 11.68 -22.74
CA ILE A 176 -4.88 10.24 -22.45
C ILE A 176 -4.59 9.95 -20.97
N ILE A 177 -3.58 10.59 -20.38
CA ILE A 177 -3.26 10.44 -18.94
C ILE A 177 -4.50 10.83 -18.11
N PHE A 178 -5.12 11.96 -18.42
CA PHE A 178 -6.30 12.46 -17.69
C PHE A 178 -7.59 11.69 -18.01
N GLY A 179 -7.68 11.04 -19.18
CA GLY A 179 -8.85 10.27 -19.59
C GLY A 179 -8.97 8.86 -18.98
N ILE A 180 -7.89 8.32 -18.39
CA ILE A 180 -7.88 6.97 -17.84
C ILE A 180 -8.17 7.00 -16.33
N LYS A 181 -9.11 6.17 -15.87
CA LYS A 181 -9.45 6.06 -14.45
C LYS A 181 -8.24 5.61 -13.61
N PRO A 182 -7.93 6.29 -12.48
CA PRO A 182 -6.84 5.89 -11.59
C PRO A 182 -7.13 4.58 -10.83
N CYS A 183 -6.17 4.13 -10.02
CA CYS A 183 -6.33 2.95 -9.17
C CYS A 183 -7.31 3.24 -8.02
N ASP A 184 -8.17 2.28 -7.66
CA ASP A 184 -9.19 2.47 -6.61
C ASP A 184 -8.61 2.51 -5.18
N ASP A 185 -7.32 2.22 -5.01
CA ASP A 185 -6.62 2.17 -3.72
C ASP A 185 -5.69 3.37 -3.47
N ILE A 186 -5.85 4.45 -4.25
CA ILE A 186 -5.20 5.75 -4.04
C ILE A 186 -6.23 6.88 -4.13
N ILE A 187 -6.04 7.96 -3.38
CA ILE A 187 -6.87 9.17 -3.43
C ILE A 187 -6.32 10.15 -4.47
N ILE A 188 -4.99 10.33 -4.48
CA ILE A 188 -4.27 11.26 -5.34
C ILE A 188 -3.19 10.50 -6.14
N CYS A 189 -3.38 10.33 -7.45
CA CYS A 189 -2.36 9.74 -8.33
C CYS A 189 -1.35 10.82 -8.74
N PRO A 190 -0.05 10.57 -8.52
CA PRO A 190 1.00 11.52 -8.90
C PRO A 190 1.05 11.83 -10.41
N LEU A 191 0.47 10.97 -11.26
CA LEU A 191 0.43 11.17 -12.71
C LEU A 191 -0.54 12.27 -13.16
N TYR A 192 -1.67 12.48 -12.48
CA TYR A 192 -2.59 13.59 -12.80
C TYR A 192 -2.39 14.81 -11.91
N SER A 193 -1.78 14.63 -10.73
CA SER A 193 -1.74 15.68 -9.70
C SER A 193 -0.61 16.68 -9.90
N SER A 194 -0.04 16.73 -11.11
CA SER A 194 1.00 17.69 -11.44
C SER A 194 0.36 19.04 -11.83
N PRO A 195 0.92 20.17 -11.36
CA PRO A 195 0.42 21.51 -11.69
C PRO A 195 0.44 21.81 -13.19
N ASN A 196 1.23 21.09 -14.00
CA ASN A 196 1.23 21.22 -15.45
C ASN A 196 1.23 19.87 -16.17
N LYS A 197 0.69 19.87 -17.41
CA LYS A 197 0.57 18.68 -18.27
C LYS A 197 1.93 18.05 -18.61
N PHE A 198 3.00 18.85 -18.64
CA PHE A 198 4.33 18.39 -19.02
C PHE A 198 4.97 17.51 -17.93
N GLU A 199 4.84 17.87 -16.66
CA GLU A 199 5.32 17.06 -15.54
C GLU A 199 4.64 15.70 -15.47
N SER A 200 3.35 15.61 -15.80
CA SER A 200 2.64 14.33 -15.92
C SER A 200 3.32 13.39 -16.92
N ILE A 201 3.78 13.95 -18.05
CA ILE A 201 4.53 13.20 -19.08
C ILE A 201 5.91 12.81 -18.56
N ILE A 202 6.62 13.70 -17.84
CA ILE A 202 7.92 13.37 -17.23
C ILE A 202 7.78 12.23 -16.21
N LYS A 203 6.79 12.31 -15.32
CA LYS A 203 6.52 11.26 -14.31
C LYS A 203 6.15 9.94 -14.99
N LEU A 204 5.34 9.98 -16.05
CA LEU A 204 5.04 8.81 -16.86
C LEU A 204 6.32 8.22 -17.48
N ASN A 205 7.17 9.05 -18.10
CA ASN A 205 8.42 8.60 -18.70
C ASN A 205 9.35 7.94 -17.68
N MET A 206 9.52 8.57 -16.52
CA MET A 206 10.29 7.99 -15.41
C MET A 206 9.73 6.62 -15.00
N ALA A 207 8.40 6.48 -14.91
CA ALA A 207 7.74 5.20 -14.63
C ALA A 207 7.98 4.14 -15.71
N LEU A 208 7.94 4.50 -16.99
CA LEU A 208 8.21 3.56 -18.08
C LEU A 208 9.65 3.08 -18.09
N ARG A 209 10.61 4.01 -17.90
CA ARG A 209 12.04 3.70 -17.82
C ARG A 209 12.36 2.80 -16.64
N SER A 210 11.81 3.09 -15.46
CA SER A 210 11.99 2.24 -14.26
C SER A 210 11.51 0.80 -14.47
N ARG A 211 10.51 0.59 -15.34
CA ARG A 211 9.94 -0.73 -15.65
C ARG A 211 10.53 -1.38 -16.90
N ARG A 212 11.43 -0.71 -17.61
CA ARG A 212 11.96 -1.16 -18.91
C ARG A 212 10.85 -1.45 -19.93
N MET A 213 9.75 -0.70 -19.89
CA MET A 213 8.60 -0.88 -20.78
C MET A 213 8.72 -0.06 -22.08
N GLY A 214 9.53 0.99 -22.05
CA GLY A 214 9.72 1.94 -23.13
C GLY A 214 10.12 3.31 -22.59
N GLU A 215 10.17 4.30 -23.47
CA GLU A 215 10.51 5.68 -23.15
C GLU A 215 9.61 6.65 -23.93
N ILE A 216 9.37 7.82 -23.34
CA ILE A 216 8.81 8.97 -24.04
C ILE A 216 9.96 9.97 -24.24
N ARG A 217 10.44 10.08 -25.47
CA ARG A 217 11.50 11.02 -25.84
C ARG A 217 10.88 12.38 -26.16
N ILE A 218 11.42 13.44 -25.58
CA ILE A 218 11.01 14.81 -25.92
C ILE A 218 11.78 15.20 -27.18
N ILE A 219 11.04 15.51 -28.26
CA ILE A 219 11.64 15.98 -29.51
C ILE A 219 11.85 17.48 -29.43
N ASP A 220 10.81 18.22 -29.03
CA ASP A 220 10.84 19.67 -28.89
C ASP A 220 9.80 20.15 -27.84
N ARG A 221 9.53 21.46 -27.78
CA ARG A 221 8.60 22.07 -26.81
C ARG A 221 7.17 21.54 -26.90
N ASN A 222 6.76 21.04 -28.06
CA ASN A 222 5.38 20.67 -28.35
C ASN A 222 5.21 19.17 -28.64
N PHE A 223 6.28 18.47 -29.02
CA PHE A 223 6.19 17.10 -29.50
C PHE A 223 7.06 16.12 -28.70
N VAL A 224 6.50 14.91 -28.55
CA VAL A 224 7.15 13.75 -27.95
C VAL A 224 7.05 12.55 -28.89
N GLU A 225 7.90 11.57 -28.67
CA GLU A 225 7.96 10.30 -29.40
C GLU A 225 7.92 9.13 -28.40
N ILE A 226 7.17 8.08 -28.72
CA ILE A 226 7.23 6.82 -27.98
C ILE A 226 8.32 5.92 -28.58
N VAL A 227 9.23 5.46 -27.73
CA VAL A 227 10.31 4.53 -28.04
C VAL A 227 10.13 3.22 -27.27
#